data_AF-A0A2V6IDI4-F1
#
_entry.id   AF-A0A2V6IDI4-F1
#
_cell.length_a   1.000
_cell.length_b   1.000
_cell.length_c   1.000
_cell.angle_alpha   90.00
_cell.angle_beta   90.00
_cell.angle_gamma   90.00
#
_symmetry.space_group_name_H-M   'P 1'
#
loop_
_entity.id
_entity.type
_entity.pdbx_description
1 polymer ?
#
loop_
_entity_poly.entity_id
_entity_poly.type
_entity_poly.pdbx_seq_one_letter_code
_entity_poly.pdbx_strand_id
1 'polypeptide(L)'
;MDAAEEAGLLYVSDDRPGYTRKAKGDDFDWLDADGKLICDEQRLLRLKRLAIPPAWTEVWVSPLANGHIQATGRDARGRKQYVYHDRWREVRDENKYDRIISFGKTLPKIRRRIARDLKLAGLPRNKVLATVVQLLERTFIRIGNEEYARENKSFGLTTMKDRHVEVK
;
A
#
# COMPACT_ATOMS: atom_id res chain seq x y z
N MET A 1 16.63 0.91 13.22
CA MET A 1 16.86 1.64 11.97
C MET A 1 15.55 1.69 11.23
N ASP A 2 15.27 2.84 10.62
CA ASP A 2 14.10 2.94 9.77
C ASP A 2 14.34 2.16 8.47
N ALA A 3 13.33 1.55 7.87
CA ALA A 3 13.51 0.68 6.70
C ALA A 3 14.14 1.41 5.50
N ALA A 4 14.10 2.75 5.50
CA ALA A 4 14.74 3.58 4.48
C ALA A 4 16.25 3.64 4.68
N GLU A 5 16.71 3.77 5.94
CA GLU A 5 18.13 3.84 6.29
C GLU A 5 18.84 2.52 5.96
N GLU A 6 18.19 1.38 6.20
CA GLU A 6 18.70 0.05 5.83
C GLU A 6 18.92 -0.10 4.31
N ALA A 7 18.12 0.61 3.50
CA ALA A 7 18.25 0.65 2.05
C ALA A 7 19.22 1.73 1.54
N GLY A 8 19.86 2.50 2.43
CA GLY A 8 20.64 3.68 2.08
C GLY A 8 19.79 4.80 1.46
N LEU A 9 18.49 4.83 1.77
CA LEU A 9 17.51 5.78 1.27
C LEU A 9 17.07 6.76 2.36
N LEU A 10 16.62 7.93 1.92
CA LEU A 10 16.09 8.96 2.80
C LEU A 10 14.58 8.81 2.96
N TYR A 11 14.13 8.94 4.21
CA TYR A 11 12.70 9.08 4.49
C TYR A 11 12.21 10.46 4.02
N VAL A 12 11.29 10.47 3.05
CA VAL A 12 10.71 11.66 2.43
C VAL A 12 9.19 11.52 2.37
N SER A 13 8.49 12.65 2.38
CA SER A 13 7.02 12.69 2.33
C SER A 13 6.59 13.89 1.49
N ASP A 14 5.38 13.81 0.94
CA ASP A 14 4.80 14.80 0.04
C ASP A 14 4.20 16.03 0.75
N ASP A 15 4.37 16.10 2.06
CA ASP A 15 4.19 17.31 2.88
C ASP A 15 5.35 18.30 2.73
N ARG A 16 6.49 17.87 2.18
CA ARG A 16 7.65 18.72 1.92
C ARG A 16 7.63 19.32 0.51
N PRO A 17 8.27 20.48 0.29
CA PRO A 17 8.38 21.05 -1.06
C PRO A 17 9.02 20.05 -2.03
N GLY A 18 8.43 19.94 -3.21
CA GLY A 18 8.87 19.01 -4.25
C GLY A 18 8.53 19.51 -5.64
N TYR A 19 8.87 18.71 -6.64
CA TYR A 19 8.56 19.06 -8.02
C TYR A 19 7.11 18.73 -8.34
N THR A 20 6.50 19.58 -9.15
CA THR A 20 5.13 19.40 -9.62
C THR A 20 5.11 19.44 -11.15
N ARG A 21 3.97 19.10 -11.75
CA ARG A 21 3.82 19.16 -13.21
C ARG A 21 2.55 19.89 -13.60
N LYS A 22 2.59 20.60 -14.71
CA LYS A 22 1.46 21.30 -15.32
C LYS A 22 1.25 20.79 -16.75
N ALA A 23 0.01 20.48 -17.10
CA ALA A 23 -0.32 20.00 -18.44
C ALA A 23 0.00 21.04 -19.51
N LYS A 24 0.56 20.59 -20.64
CA LYS A 24 0.90 21.38 -21.83
C LYS A 24 0.66 20.55 -23.09
N GLY A 25 -0.54 20.63 -23.63
CA GLY A 25 -0.95 19.77 -24.74
C GLY A 25 -0.85 18.30 -24.34
N ASP A 26 -0.06 17.54 -25.09
CA ASP A 26 0.16 16.10 -24.86
C ASP A 26 1.32 15.79 -23.90
N ASP A 27 2.02 16.81 -23.38
CA ASP A 27 3.14 16.66 -22.44
C ASP A 27 2.92 17.49 -21.17
N PHE A 28 3.91 17.52 -20.29
CA PHE A 28 3.89 18.25 -19.03
C PHE A 28 5.11 19.16 -18.88
N ASP A 29 4.88 20.41 -18.50
CA ASP A 29 5.92 21.28 -17.97
C ASP A 29 6.16 20.91 -16.50
N TRP A 30 7.43 20.73 -16.13
CA TRP A 30 7.84 20.43 -14.76
C TRP A 30 8.24 21.70 -14.03
N LEU A 31 7.76 21.83 -12.79
CA LEU A 31 8.01 22.97 -11.92
C LEU A 31 8.77 22.51 -10.68
N ASP A 32 9.72 23.32 -10.23
CA ASP A 32 10.44 23.09 -8.98
C ASP A 32 9.59 23.46 -7.76
N ALA A 33 10.20 23.33 -6.57
CA ALA A 33 9.55 23.64 -5.29
C ALA A 33 9.14 25.11 -5.14
N ASP A 34 9.77 26.02 -5.89
CA ASP A 34 9.45 27.45 -5.92
C ASP A 34 8.47 27.81 -7.06
N GLY A 35 8.02 26.81 -7.84
CA GLY A 35 7.12 27.00 -8.98
C GLY A 35 7.84 27.46 -10.26
N LYS A 36 9.16 27.38 -10.34
CA LYS A 36 9.93 27.74 -11.55
C LYS A 36 10.06 26.56 -12.48
N LEU A 37 10.12 26.83 -13.79
CA LEU A 37 10.31 25.80 -14.81
C LEU A 37 11.65 25.07 -14.65
N ILE A 38 11.59 23.74 -14.63
CA ILE A 38 12.78 22.89 -14.64
C ILE A 38 13.22 22.69 -16.09
N CYS A 39 14.33 23.32 -16.47
CA CYS A 39 14.95 23.16 -17.79
C CYS A 39 16.16 22.22 -17.79
N ASP A 40 16.59 21.76 -16.62
CA ASP A 40 17.75 20.88 -16.47
C ASP A 40 17.48 19.50 -17.07
N GLU A 41 18.28 19.11 -18.07
CA GLU A 41 18.08 17.87 -18.82
C GLU A 41 18.18 16.62 -17.93
N GLN A 42 19.08 16.61 -16.95
CA GLN A 42 19.25 15.46 -16.06
C GLN A 42 18.03 15.26 -15.16
N ARG A 43 17.49 16.35 -14.59
CA ARG A 43 16.24 16.34 -13.81
C ARG A 43 15.07 15.89 -14.68
N LEU A 44 14.93 16.44 -15.88
CA LEU A 44 13.86 16.05 -16.81
C LEU A 44 13.95 14.57 -17.22
N LEU A 45 15.15 14.05 -17.47
CA LEU A 45 15.35 12.64 -17.78
C LEU A 45 14.94 11.74 -16.61
N ARG A 46 15.30 12.13 -15.37
CA ARG A 46 14.86 11.41 -14.16
C ARG A 46 13.34 11.40 -14.04
N LEU A 47 12.70 12.54 -14.24
CA LEU A 47 11.25 12.69 -14.15
C LEU A 47 10.52 11.81 -15.18
N LYS A 48 11.02 11.76 -16.41
CA LYS A 48 10.51 10.85 -17.44
C LYS A 48 10.65 9.37 -17.07
N ARG A 49 11.79 8.98 -16.48
CA ARG A 49 12.04 7.59 -16.04
C ARG A 49 11.10 7.10 -14.94
N LEU A 50 10.52 7.99 -14.14
CA LEU A 50 9.54 7.62 -13.13
C LEU A 50 8.22 7.09 -13.74
N ALA A 51 7.99 7.33 -15.04
CA ALA A 51 6.82 6.86 -15.77
C ALA A 51 5.48 7.15 -15.06
N ILE A 52 5.35 8.36 -14.50
CA ILE A 52 4.16 8.78 -13.75
C ILE A 52 2.96 8.88 -14.71
N PRO A 53 1.89 8.09 -14.52
CA PRO A 53 0.78 8.04 -15.46
C PRO A 53 0.19 9.44 -15.75
N PRO A 54 -0.10 9.77 -17.02
CA PRO A 54 -0.57 11.12 -17.39
C PRO A 54 -1.92 11.47 -16.75
N ALA A 55 -2.76 10.48 -16.47
CA ALA A 55 -4.05 10.67 -15.83
C ALA A 55 -3.98 11.05 -14.33
N TRP A 56 -2.80 11.01 -13.71
CA TRP A 56 -2.67 11.41 -12.30
C TRP A 56 -2.75 12.92 -12.11
N THR A 57 -3.52 13.33 -11.12
CA THR A 57 -3.64 14.72 -10.65
C THR A 57 -2.90 14.91 -9.32
N GLU A 58 -2.72 16.16 -8.88
CA GLU A 58 -2.01 16.49 -7.63
C GLU A 58 -0.64 15.79 -7.50
N VAL A 59 0.13 15.77 -8.59
CA VAL A 59 1.40 15.06 -8.65
C VAL A 59 2.48 15.82 -7.89
N TRP A 60 3.12 15.13 -6.95
CA TRP A 60 4.33 15.55 -6.27
C TRP A 60 5.46 14.59 -6.60
N VAL A 61 6.66 15.12 -6.82
CA VAL A 61 7.87 14.33 -7.05
C VAL A 61 8.98 14.80 -6.11
N SER A 62 9.63 13.86 -5.44
CA SER A 62 10.72 14.15 -4.52
C SER A 62 11.89 14.82 -5.23
N PRO A 63 12.45 15.93 -4.74
CA PRO A 63 13.67 16.51 -5.28
C PRO A 63 14.86 15.55 -5.16
N LEU A 64 14.85 14.70 -4.15
CA LEU A 64 15.95 13.80 -3.79
C LEU A 64 15.86 12.49 -4.56
N ALA A 65 16.88 12.18 -5.36
CA ALA A 65 16.94 10.93 -6.12
C ALA A 65 17.00 9.69 -5.23
N ASN A 66 17.49 9.82 -3.99
CA ASN A 66 17.57 8.75 -2.99
C ASN A 66 16.41 8.79 -1.96
N GLY A 67 15.33 9.53 -2.21
CA GLY A 67 14.13 9.45 -1.39
C GLY A 67 13.39 8.12 -1.60
N HIS A 68 12.94 7.47 -0.52
CA HIS A 68 12.26 6.18 -0.62
C HIS A 68 10.93 6.26 -1.42
N ILE A 69 10.21 7.38 -1.32
CA ILE A 69 9.13 7.75 -2.23
C ILE A 69 9.72 8.70 -3.28
N GLN A 70 9.53 8.33 -4.55
CA GLN A 70 9.94 9.15 -5.68
C GLN A 70 8.82 10.07 -6.14
N ALA A 71 7.57 9.59 -6.18
CA ALA A 71 6.43 10.42 -6.54
C ALA A 71 5.14 10.00 -5.84
N THR A 72 4.22 10.95 -5.67
CA THR A 72 2.84 10.71 -5.28
C THR A 72 1.90 11.42 -6.26
N GLY A 73 0.65 10.99 -6.29
CA GLY A 73 -0.40 11.64 -7.08
C GLY A 73 -1.75 10.99 -6.79
N ARG A 74 -2.81 11.51 -7.39
CA ARG A 74 -4.15 10.93 -7.32
C ARG A 74 -4.53 10.31 -8.64
N ASP A 75 -5.04 9.08 -8.61
CA ASP A 75 -5.60 8.45 -9.81
C ASP A 75 -6.96 9.04 -10.21
N ALA A 76 -7.53 8.55 -11.31
CA ALA A 76 -8.85 8.97 -11.81
C ALA A 76 -10.01 8.76 -10.82
N ARG A 77 -9.81 8.00 -9.75
CA ARG A 77 -10.78 7.79 -8.66
C ARG A 77 -10.43 8.62 -7.40
N GLY A 78 -9.46 9.53 -7.48
CA GLY A 78 -9.02 10.37 -6.37
C GLY A 78 -8.13 9.65 -5.34
N ARG A 79 -7.77 8.38 -5.58
CA ARG A 79 -6.99 7.59 -4.62
C ARG A 79 -5.52 8.00 -4.72
N LYS A 80 -4.88 8.19 -3.57
CA LYS A 80 -3.45 8.50 -3.49
C LYS A 80 -2.62 7.28 -3.94
N GLN A 81 -1.80 7.49 -4.95
CA GLN A 81 -0.87 6.52 -5.53
C GLN A 81 0.56 6.94 -5.25
N TYR A 82 1.47 5.97 -5.27
CA TYR A 82 2.88 6.15 -4.92
C TYR A 82 3.78 5.49 -5.97
N VAL A 83 4.88 6.14 -6.29
CA VAL A 83 6.03 5.58 -6.99
C VAL A 83 7.18 5.53 -5.99
N TYR A 84 7.71 4.33 -5.73
CA TYR A 84 8.82 4.12 -4.80
C TYR A 84 10.14 4.00 -5.55
N HIS A 85 11.23 4.30 -4.86
CA HIS A 85 12.58 4.00 -5.35
C HIS A 85 12.77 2.50 -5.55
N ASP A 86 13.53 2.06 -6.54
CA ASP A 86 13.68 0.62 -6.85
C ASP A 86 14.30 -0.16 -5.68
N ARG A 87 15.38 0.37 -5.08
CA ARG A 87 15.97 -0.19 -3.85
C ARG A 87 15.00 -0.30 -2.65
N TRP A 88 13.96 0.53 -2.58
CA TRP A 88 12.97 0.42 -1.51
C TRP A 88 12.17 -0.87 -1.65
N ARG A 89 11.86 -1.30 -2.88
CA ARG A 89 11.19 -2.58 -3.12
C ARG A 89 12.09 -3.75 -2.76
N GLU A 90 13.35 -3.74 -3.20
CA GLU A 90 14.32 -4.80 -2.91
C GLU A 90 14.46 -5.06 -1.40
N VAL A 91 14.70 -4.01 -0.61
CA VAL A 91 14.88 -4.16 0.85
C VAL A 91 13.57 -4.51 1.56
N ARG A 92 12.40 -4.08 1.06
CA ARG A 92 11.10 -4.49 1.63
C ARG A 92 10.76 -5.94 1.28
N ASP A 93 11.15 -6.40 0.10
CA ASP A 93 10.97 -7.78 -0.33
C ASP A 93 11.93 -8.72 0.42
N GLU A 94 13.17 -8.32 0.68
CA GLU A 94 14.10 -9.08 1.54
C GLU A 94 13.58 -9.20 2.98
N ASN A 95 13.16 -8.09 3.58
CA ASN A 95 12.54 -8.07 4.91
C ASN A 95 11.25 -8.91 5.02
N LYS A 96 10.61 -9.24 3.89
CA LYS A 96 9.39 -10.06 3.88
C LYS A 96 9.69 -11.50 4.27
N TYR A 97 10.85 -12.06 3.89
CA TYR A 97 11.19 -13.46 4.14
C TYR A 97 11.42 -13.73 5.63
N ASP A 98 12.15 -12.84 6.31
CA ASP A 98 12.40 -12.98 7.75
C ASP A 98 11.11 -12.89 8.58
N ARG A 99 10.20 -12.00 8.18
CA ARG A 99 8.87 -11.88 8.80
C ARG A 99 8.04 -13.15 8.61
N ILE A 100 8.14 -13.81 7.45
CA ILE A 100 7.44 -15.08 7.19
C ILE A 100 7.97 -16.18 8.12
N ILE A 101 9.29 -16.26 8.35
CA ILE A 101 9.87 -17.24 9.27
C ILE A 101 9.38 -17.00 10.71
N SER A 102 9.43 -15.75 11.17
CA SER A 102 8.95 -15.36 12.49
C SER A 102 7.44 -15.64 12.67
N PHE A 103 6.64 -15.35 11.63
CA PHE A 103 5.23 -15.70 11.60
C PHE A 103 5.00 -17.21 11.67
N GLY A 104 5.74 -18.00 10.89
CA GLY A 104 5.68 -19.46 10.90
C GLY A 104 5.95 -20.05 12.29
N LYS A 105 6.95 -19.53 13.01
CA LYS A 105 7.23 -19.91 14.41
C LYS A 105 6.08 -19.57 15.37
N THR A 106 5.30 -18.54 15.08
CA THR A 106 4.17 -18.09 15.90
C THR A 106 2.87 -18.84 15.58
N LEU A 107 2.76 -19.43 14.38
CA LEU A 107 1.55 -20.09 13.88
C LEU A 107 0.97 -21.17 14.81
N PRO A 108 1.78 -22.04 15.47
CA PRO A 108 1.25 -23.01 16.43
C PRO A 108 0.56 -22.37 17.64
N LYS A 109 0.99 -21.17 18.07
CA LYS A 109 0.34 -20.43 19.17
C LYS A 109 -1.00 -19.86 18.72
N ILE A 110 -1.07 -19.33 17.50
CA ILE A 110 -2.29 -18.81 16.88
C ILE A 110 -3.33 -19.93 16.74
N ARG A 111 -2.96 -21.07 16.14
CA ARG A 111 -3.86 -22.23 15.97
C ARG A 111 -4.41 -22.76 17.28
N ARG A 112 -3.58 -22.83 18.34
CA ARG A 112 -4.04 -23.21 19.69
C ARG A 112 -5.07 -22.23 20.26
N ARG A 113 -4.87 -20.92 20.03
CA ARG A 113 -5.83 -19.90 20.49
C ARG A 113 -7.16 -20.00 19.73
N ILE A 114 -7.11 -20.16 18.41
CA ILE A 114 -8.29 -20.36 17.57
C ILE A 114 -9.09 -21.58 18.06
N ALA A 115 -8.43 -22.73 18.23
CA ALA A 115 -9.08 -23.96 18.67
C ALA A 115 -9.73 -23.83 20.07
N ARG A 116 -9.16 -23.00 20.95
CA ARG A 116 -9.75 -22.69 22.26
C ARG A 116 -10.97 -21.79 22.13
N ASP A 117 -10.85 -20.69 21.40
CA ASP A 117 -11.89 -19.66 21.33
C ASP A 117 -13.12 -20.14 20.53
N LEU A 118 -12.93 -21.06 19.57
CA LEU A 118 -14.04 -21.72 18.85
C LEU A 118 -14.92 -22.60 19.75
N LYS A 119 -14.39 -23.09 20.87
CA LYS A 119 -15.14 -23.91 21.84
C LYS A 119 -16.00 -23.10 22.81
N LEU A 120 -15.91 -21.77 22.80
CA LEU A 120 -16.70 -20.91 23.68
C LEU A 120 -18.20 -21.07 23.41
N ALA A 121 -19.02 -21.03 24.45
CA ALA A 121 -20.47 -21.04 24.33
C ALA A 121 -20.98 -19.71 23.72
N GLY A 122 -22.08 -19.77 22.96
CA GLY A 122 -22.67 -18.61 22.28
C GLY A 122 -21.79 -18.05 21.15
N LEU A 123 -21.88 -16.73 20.94
CA LEU A 123 -21.13 -15.97 19.93
C LEU A 123 -20.36 -14.77 20.54
N PRO A 124 -19.49 -14.98 21.54
CA PRO A 124 -18.67 -13.91 22.07
C PRO A 124 -17.68 -13.41 21.01
N ARG A 125 -17.25 -12.15 21.13
CA ARG A 125 -16.30 -11.51 20.20
C ARG A 125 -15.09 -12.37 19.85
N ASN A 126 -14.48 -13.02 20.84
CA ASN A 126 -13.29 -13.88 20.61
C ASN A 126 -13.59 -15.08 19.71
N LYS A 127 -14.78 -15.68 19.84
CA LYS A 127 -15.20 -16.79 18.98
C LYS A 127 -15.40 -16.32 17.54
N VAL A 128 -16.07 -15.17 17.36
CA VAL A 128 -16.26 -14.56 16.03
C VAL A 128 -14.91 -14.27 15.37
N LEU A 129 -13.96 -13.67 16.11
CA LEU A 129 -12.60 -13.42 15.61
C LEU A 129 -11.87 -14.73 15.26
N ALA A 130 -11.97 -15.75 16.11
CA ALA A 130 -11.37 -17.06 15.84
C ALA A 130 -11.96 -17.70 14.57
N THR A 131 -13.27 -17.59 14.34
CA THR A 131 -13.92 -18.02 13.10
C THR A 131 -13.39 -17.26 11.90
N VAL A 132 -13.29 -15.93 11.97
CA VAL A 132 -12.74 -15.11 10.86
C VAL A 132 -11.31 -15.52 10.52
N VAL A 133 -10.45 -15.70 11.53
CA VAL A 133 -9.05 -16.12 11.29
C VAL A 133 -8.98 -17.55 10.74
N GLN A 134 -9.84 -18.46 11.21
CA GLN A 134 -9.90 -19.82 10.67
C GLN A 134 -10.37 -19.84 9.22
N LEU A 135 -11.36 -19.02 8.85
CA LEU A 135 -11.81 -18.88 7.47
C LEU A 135 -10.70 -18.29 6.60
N LEU A 136 -9.96 -17.28 7.09
CA LEU A 136 -8.80 -16.73 6.40
C LEU A 136 -7.77 -17.82 6.07
N GLU A 137 -7.42 -18.65 7.07
CA GLU A 137 -6.46 -19.74 6.90
C GLU A 137 -6.93 -20.81 5.90
N ARG A 138 -8.23 -21.12 5.88
CA ARG A 138 -8.78 -22.19 5.03
C ARG A 138 -9.11 -21.77 3.60
N THR A 139 -9.51 -20.51 3.42
CA THR A 139 -10.09 -20.03 2.16
C THR A 139 -9.20 -19.03 1.44
N PHE A 140 -8.23 -18.43 2.13
CA PHE A 140 -7.40 -17.32 1.65
C PHE A 140 -8.19 -16.09 1.18
N ILE A 141 -9.47 -15.98 1.56
CA ILE A 141 -10.29 -14.80 1.29
C ILE A 141 -9.66 -13.60 2.00
N ARG A 142 -9.60 -12.48 1.28
CA ARG A 142 -9.10 -11.22 1.85
C ARG A 142 -9.98 -10.78 3.02
N ILE A 143 -9.37 -10.12 4.00
CA ILE A 143 -10.09 -9.59 5.17
C ILE A 143 -11.30 -8.75 4.74
N GLY A 144 -11.12 -7.87 3.74
CA GLY A 144 -12.16 -6.96 3.29
C GLY A 144 -12.16 -5.63 4.06
N ASN A 145 -12.73 -4.60 3.44
CA ASN A 145 -12.89 -3.26 4.01
C ASN A 145 -14.27 -2.74 3.57
N GLU A 146 -14.98 -2.08 4.48
CA GLU A 146 -16.31 -1.49 4.25
C GLU A 146 -16.33 -0.46 3.12
N GLU A 147 -15.24 0.29 2.95
CA GLU A 147 -15.10 1.29 1.87
C GLU A 147 -15.19 0.60 0.50
N TYR A 148 -14.40 -0.45 0.28
CA TYR A 148 -14.44 -1.25 -0.95
C TYR A 148 -15.76 -1.99 -1.14
N ALA A 149 -16.41 -2.41 -0.06
CA ALA A 149 -17.72 -3.06 -0.12
C ALA A 149 -18.82 -2.10 -0.61
N ARG A 150 -18.75 -0.82 -0.20
CA ARG A 150 -19.69 0.22 -0.63
C ARG A 150 -19.44 0.67 -2.06
N GLU A 151 -18.20 1.01 -2.38
CA GLU A 151 -17.86 1.65 -3.66
C GLU A 151 -17.76 0.65 -4.82
N ASN A 152 -17.20 -0.53 -4.57
CA ASN A 152 -16.86 -1.48 -5.62
C ASN A 152 -17.68 -2.77 -5.56
N LYS A 153 -18.72 -2.83 -4.70
CA LYS A 153 -19.53 -4.04 -4.43
C LYS A 153 -18.68 -5.30 -4.19
N SER A 154 -17.49 -5.13 -3.62
CA SER A 154 -16.49 -6.17 -3.41
C SER A 154 -16.43 -6.56 -1.94
N PHE A 155 -16.60 -7.84 -1.62
CA PHE A 155 -16.74 -8.33 -0.24
C PHE A 155 -15.54 -9.19 0.18
N GLY A 156 -15.19 -9.12 1.47
CA GLY A 156 -14.21 -9.97 2.14
C GLY A 156 -14.79 -10.57 3.42
N LEU A 157 -13.95 -11.21 4.25
CA LEU A 157 -14.39 -11.89 5.48
C LEU A 157 -15.15 -10.97 6.45
N THR A 158 -14.75 -9.71 6.59
CA THR A 158 -15.38 -8.75 7.51
C THR A 158 -16.57 -8.01 6.92
N THR A 159 -16.81 -8.15 5.61
CA THR A 159 -17.93 -7.50 4.90
C THR A 159 -18.89 -8.50 4.27
N MET A 160 -18.71 -9.79 4.55
CA MET A 160 -19.57 -10.87 4.09
C MET A 160 -20.99 -10.69 4.66
N LYS A 161 -22.00 -11.07 3.88
CA LYS A 161 -23.42 -11.01 4.24
C LYS A 161 -24.01 -12.41 4.15
N ASP A 162 -25.13 -12.64 4.80
CA ASP A 162 -25.78 -13.97 4.85
C ASP A 162 -25.99 -14.58 3.47
N ARG A 163 -26.40 -13.78 2.48
CA ARG A 163 -26.56 -14.20 1.07
C ARG A 163 -25.29 -14.70 0.37
N HIS A 164 -24.11 -14.48 0.96
CA HIS A 164 -22.82 -14.93 0.41
C HIS A 164 -22.41 -16.32 0.94
N VAL A 165 -23.18 -16.89 1.87
CA VAL A 165 -22.88 -18.19 2.49
C VAL A 165 -24.09 -19.12 2.34
N GLU A 166 -23.85 -20.30 1.80
CA GLU A 166 -24.80 -21.41 1.81
C GLU A 166 -24.26 -22.48 2.77
N VAL A 167 -25.04 -22.83 3.79
CA VAL A 167 -24.73 -23.92 4.71
C VAL A 167 -25.58 -25.11 4.31
N LYS A 168 -24.93 -26.19 3.90
CA LYS A 168 -25.57 -27.48 3.59
C LYS A 168 -25.46 -28.42 4.77
#